data_AF-A0A5U3TZH4-F1
#
_entry.id   AF-A0A5U3TZH4-F1
#
_cell.length_a   1.000
_cell.length_b   1.000
_cell.length_c   1.000
_cell.angle_alpha   90.00
_cell.angle_beta   90.00
_cell.angle_gamma   90.00
#
_symmetry.space_group_name_H-M   'P 1'
#
loop_
_entity.id
_entity.type
_entity.pdbx_description
1 polymer ?
#
loop_
_entity_poly.entity_id
_entity_poly.type
_entity_poly.pdbx_seq_one_letter_code
_entity_poly.pdbx_strand_id
1 'polypeptide(L)'
;QSLEQRARQLDNTYLFSPLISRQGWLPPVIAEATSLATITDKQMRTANHVYNILVPERFVSNPPGWRQYLFAGLSVQSAPTDAVIPRNRAERTVWQNAIKKGWQEGRQSADDTLAANFNRLTRDYTGMMRYSLLVKQKMITPPVIAEQQQSVSGSREELMLGDKVRDLKQRAGFDLDKKKWEPLIQTRATQ
;
A
#
# COMPACT_ATOMS: atom_id res chain seq x y z
N GLN A 1 15.28 -16.03 0.49
CA GLN A 1 15.63 -16.63 -0.82
C GLN A 1 14.40 -17.08 -1.61
N SER A 2 13.34 -17.61 -0.98
CA SER A 2 12.11 -18.04 -1.68
C SER A 2 11.35 -16.93 -2.42
N LEU A 3 11.28 -15.72 -1.86
CA LEU A 3 10.62 -14.57 -2.53
C LEU A 3 11.34 -14.14 -3.80
N GLU A 4 12.68 -14.09 -3.77
CA GLU A 4 13.49 -13.73 -4.94
C GLU A 4 13.40 -14.79 -6.05
N GLN A 5 13.25 -16.08 -5.70
CA GLN A 5 12.99 -17.12 -6.70
C GLN A 5 11.67 -16.89 -7.45
N ARG A 6 10.67 -16.28 -6.80
CA ARG A 6 9.37 -15.92 -7.38
C ARG A 6 9.29 -14.47 -7.87
N ALA A 7 10.42 -13.76 -7.93
CA ALA A 7 10.45 -12.34 -8.25
C ALA A 7 9.71 -12.00 -9.55
N ARG A 8 9.99 -12.73 -10.64
CA ARG A 8 9.34 -12.48 -11.94
C ARG A 8 7.81 -12.64 -11.89
N GLN A 9 7.32 -13.61 -11.12
CA GLN A 9 5.88 -13.83 -10.96
C GLN A 9 5.25 -12.68 -10.19
N LEU A 10 5.90 -12.22 -9.12
CA LEU A 10 5.44 -11.08 -8.32
C LEU A 10 5.49 -9.77 -9.10
N ASP A 11 6.54 -9.56 -9.91
CA ASP A 11 6.67 -8.42 -10.81
C ASP A 11 5.50 -8.38 -11.81
N ASN A 12 5.14 -9.52 -12.41
CA ASN A 12 4.03 -9.61 -13.36
C ASN A 12 2.64 -9.50 -12.71
N THR A 13 2.51 -9.92 -11.46
CA THR A 13 1.23 -9.91 -10.74
C THR A 13 0.91 -8.52 -10.18
N TYR A 14 1.92 -7.83 -9.66
CA TYR A 14 1.79 -6.53 -8.99
C TYR A 14 2.46 -5.42 -9.81
N LEU A 15 1.84 -5.10 -10.95
CA LEU A 15 2.32 -4.06 -11.86
C LEU A 15 1.80 -2.68 -11.44
N PHE A 16 2.59 -1.94 -10.67
CA PHE A 16 2.22 -0.58 -10.23
C PHE A 16 2.45 0.49 -11.31
N SER A 17 3.36 0.25 -12.26
CA SER A 17 3.74 1.25 -13.27
C SER A 17 2.54 1.80 -14.07
N PRO A 18 1.58 0.97 -14.54
CA PRO A 18 0.41 1.46 -15.27
C PRO A 18 -0.59 2.23 -14.40
N LEU A 19 -0.53 2.07 -13.08
CA LEU A 19 -1.44 2.74 -12.15
C LEU A 19 -1.01 4.17 -11.83
N ILE A 20 0.25 4.53 -12.13
CA ILE A 20 0.75 5.87 -11.88
C ILE A 20 0.20 6.83 -12.92
N SER A 21 -0.29 7.97 -12.45
CA SER A 21 -0.72 9.04 -13.34
C SER A 21 0.47 9.57 -14.15
N ARG A 22 0.20 10.04 -15.38
CA ARG A 22 1.19 10.74 -16.21
C ARG A 22 1.84 11.94 -15.49
N GLN A 23 1.18 12.48 -14.48
CA GLN A 23 1.66 13.58 -13.65
C GLN A 23 2.58 13.14 -12.49
N GLY A 24 2.87 11.84 -12.36
CA GLY A 24 3.84 11.31 -11.38
C GLY A 24 3.29 11.08 -9.96
N TRP A 25 1.98 10.92 -9.82
CA TRP A 25 1.35 10.58 -8.55
C TRP A 25 0.77 9.17 -8.55
N LEU A 26 0.81 8.54 -7.39
CA LEU A 26 0.21 7.24 -7.13
C LEU A 26 -1.25 7.41 -6.67
N PRO A 27 -2.19 6.64 -7.22
CA PRO A 27 -3.60 6.76 -6.86
C PRO A 27 -3.87 6.39 -5.40
N PRO A 28 -4.99 6.89 -4.85
CA PRO A 28 -5.39 6.53 -3.50
C PRO A 28 -5.78 5.06 -3.43
N VAL A 29 -5.60 4.47 -2.25
CA VAL A 29 -6.02 3.09 -1.96
C VAL A 29 -7.45 3.11 -1.47
N ILE A 30 -8.37 2.55 -2.25
CA ILE A 30 -9.79 2.44 -1.87
C ILE A 30 -10.07 1.08 -1.24
N ALA A 31 -10.47 1.07 0.03
CA ALA A 31 -11.09 -0.10 0.65
C ALA A 31 -12.57 -0.19 0.29
N GLU A 32 -13.06 -1.41 0.22
CA GLU A 32 -14.47 -1.72 0.04
C GLU A 32 -14.89 -2.69 1.14
N ALA A 33 -16.04 -2.42 1.75
CA ALA A 33 -16.74 -3.36 2.60
C ALA A 33 -18.13 -3.61 2.00
N THR A 34 -18.48 -4.88 1.82
CA THR A 34 -19.80 -5.29 1.36
C THR A 34 -20.68 -5.69 2.53
N SER A 35 -21.97 -5.40 2.46
CA SER A 35 -22.98 -5.85 3.44
C SER A 35 -22.68 -5.44 4.88
N LEU A 36 -22.47 -4.14 5.10
CA LEU A 36 -22.25 -3.59 6.42
C LEU A 36 -23.60 -3.36 7.12
N ALA A 37 -23.77 -3.90 8.32
CA ALA A 37 -24.92 -3.65 9.18
C ALA A 37 -24.43 -3.02 10.49
N THR A 38 -24.83 -1.78 10.75
CA THR A 38 -24.64 -1.13 12.05
C THR A 38 -25.97 -1.14 12.77
N ILE A 39 -26.02 -1.81 13.92
CA ILE A 39 -27.21 -1.91 14.76
C ILE A 39 -26.91 -1.17 16.07
N THR A 40 -27.77 -0.22 16.41
CA THR A 40 -27.83 0.43 17.72
C THR A 40 -29.19 0.12 18.34
N ASP A 41 -29.37 0.42 19.64
CA ASP A 41 -30.62 0.17 20.38
C ASP A 41 -31.86 0.79 19.73
N LYS A 42 -31.69 1.82 18.88
CA LYS A 42 -32.79 2.57 18.23
C LYS A 42 -32.75 2.58 16.70
N GLN A 43 -31.67 2.09 16.07
CA GLN A 43 -31.53 2.18 14.61
C GLN A 43 -30.71 1.03 14.03
N MET A 44 -31.20 0.47 12.94
CA MET A 44 -30.44 -0.43 12.07
C MET A 44 -30.12 0.28 10.76
N ARG A 45 -28.84 0.34 10.39
CA ARG A 45 -28.36 0.88 9.11
C ARG A 45 -27.65 -0.23 8.35
N THR A 46 -28.15 -0.55 7.17
CA THR A 46 -27.51 -1.49 6.24
C THR A 46 -26.94 -0.75 5.03
N ALA A 47 -25.78 -1.20 4.56
CA ALA A 47 -25.15 -0.69 3.34
C ALA A 47 -24.61 -1.87 2.52
N ASN A 48 -25.00 -1.94 1.25
CA ASN A 48 -24.54 -3.02 0.37
C ASN A 48 -23.06 -2.89 0.03
N HIS A 49 -22.58 -1.65 -0.19
CA HIS A 49 -21.17 -1.34 -0.41
C HIS A 49 -20.80 -0.06 0.36
N VAL A 50 -19.63 -0.08 0.98
CA VAL A 50 -19.01 1.07 1.64
C VAL A 50 -17.60 1.21 1.09
N TYR A 51 -17.30 2.36 0.50
CA TYR A 51 -15.96 2.68 0.00
C TYR A 51 -15.28 3.67 0.94
N ASN A 52 -14.02 3.40 1.28
CA ASN A 52 -13.21 4.28 2.12
C ASN A 52 -11.84 4.51 1.48
N ILE A 53 -11.35 5.75 1.51
CA ILE A 53 -9.97 6.07 1.13
C ILE A 53 -9.07 5.71 2.32
N LEU A 54 -8.30 4.62 2.21
CA LEU A 54 -7.37 4.20 3.27
C LEU A 54 -6.06 4.97 3.24
N VAL A 55 -5.53 5.19 2.02
CA VAL A 55 -4.29 5.91 1.80
C VAL A 55 -4.57 6.94 0.72
N PRO A 56 -4.38 8.25 0.98
CA PRO A 56 -4.59 9.27 -0.04
C PRO A 56 -3.53 9.19 -1.12
N GLU A 57 -3.81 9.83 -2.26
CA GLU A 57 -2.86 10.02 -3.32
C GLU A 57 -1.61 10.79 -2.84
N ARG A 58 -0.47 10.46 -3.45
CA ARG A 58 0.81 11.11 -3.16
C ARG A 58 1.71 11.10 -4.39
N PHE A 59 2.58 12.10 -4.48
CA PHE A 59 3.66 12.09 -5.47
C PHE A 59 4.67 11.01 -5.14
N VAL A 60 5.16 10.32 -6.17
CA VAL A 60 6.20 9.31 -6.06
C VAL A 60 7.22 9.53 -7.17
N SER A 61 8.51 9.48 -6.83
CA SER A 61 9.56 9.57 -7.85
C SER A 61 9.64 8.29 -8.67
N ASN A 62 9.47 7.14 -8.01
CA ASN A 62 9.46 5.82 -8.62
C ASN A 62 8.23 5.03 -8.14
N PRO A 63 7.63 4.19 -9.01
CA PRO A 63 6.59 3.27 -8.59
C PRO A 63 7.05 2.41 -7.41
N PRO A 64 6.20 2.21 -6.39
CA PRO A 64 6.49 1.18 -5.41
C PRO A 64 6.48 -0.19 -6.10
N GLY A 65 7.31 -1.09 -5.62
CA GLY A 65 7.34 -2.50 -6.06
C GLY A 65 6.98 -3.43 -4.91
N TRP A 66 6.64 -4.68 -5.22
CA TRP A 66 6.29 -5.68 -4.20
C TRP A 66 7.41 -5.86 -3.15
N ARG A 67 8.68 -5.63 -3.52
CA ARG A 67 9.83 -5.71 -2.60
C ARG A 67 9.69 -4.75 -1.42
N GLN A 68 9.29 -3.51 -1.68
CA GLN A 68 9.11 -2.50 -0.62
C GLN A 68 8.02 -2.89 0.37
N TYR A 69 7.02 -3.65 -0.08
CA TYR A 69 5.96 -4.18 0.78
C TYR A 69 6.39 -5.43 1.53
N LEU A 70 6.93 -6.43 0.83
CA LEU A 70 7.21 -7.74 1.43
C LEU A 70 8.38 -7.72 2.41
N PHE A 71 9.39 -6.88 2.17
CA PHE A 71 10.55 -6.75 3.06
C PHE A 71 10.34 -5.72 4.19
N ALA A 72 9.22 -4.99 4.22
CA ALA A 72 8.96 -4.03 5.27
C ALA A 72 8.90 -4.73 6.65
N GLY A 73 9.70 -4.25 7.62
CA GLY A 73 9.71 -4.80 8.97
C GLY A 73 10.41 -6.16 9.13
N LEU A 74 10.87 -6.78 8.04
CA LEU A 74 11.72 -7.97 8.11
C LEU A 74 13.19 -7.52 8.14
N SER A 75 13.74 -7.31 9.34
CA SER A 75 15.16 -7.00 9.49
C SER A 75 16.00 -8.24 9.16
N VAL A 76 16.96 -8.11 8.24
CA VAL A 76 17.81 -9.24 7.83
C VAL A 76 18.93 -9.53 8.84
N GLN A 77 19.24 -8.63 9.79
CA GLN A 77 20.38 -8.85 10.70
C GLN A 77 20.22 -8.22 12.09
N SER A 78 20.49 -9.03 13.10
CA SER A 78 21.42 -8.70 14.18
C SER A 78 21.97 -10.02 14.69
N ALA A 79 23.29 -10.24 14.56
CA ALA A 79 23.94 -11.31 15.28
C ALA A 79 23.69 -11.08 16.79
N PRO A 80 23.41 -12.11 17.60
CA PRO A 80 23.25 -11.92 19.02
C PRO A 80 24.53 -11.29 19.58
N THR A 81 24.39 -10.26 20.42
CA THR A 81 25.51 -9.65 21.12
C THR A 81 26.20 -10.71 21.97
N ASP A 82 27.53 -10.83 21.87
CA ASP A 82 28.36 -11.85 22.56
C ASP A 82 28.28 -11.84 24.11
N ALA A 83 27.42 -11.02 24.69
CA ALA A 83 27.29 -10.81 26.13
C ALA A 83 26.50 -11.90 26.89
N VAL A 84 25.89 -12.86 26.19
CA VAL A 84 25.03 -13.90 26.81
C VAL A 84 25.68 -15.29 26.73
N ILE A 85 26.87 -15.43 27.30
CA ILE A 85 27.57 -16.73 27.40
C ILE A 85 27.30 -17.33 28.80
N PRO A 86 26.66 -18.51 28.91
CA PRO A 86 26.36 -19.14 30.19
C PRO A 86 27.63 -19.60 30.92
N ARG A 87 27.71 -19.38 32.24
CA ARG A 87 28.91 -19.66 33.06
C ARG A 87 28.86 -21.03 33.74
N ASN A 88 27.67 -21.58 33.99
CA ASN A 88 27.50 -22.89 34.64
C ASN A 88 26.57 -23.83 33.86
N ARG A 89 26.52 -25.12 34.26
CA ARG A 89 25.74 -26.17 33.57
C ARG A 89 24.23 -25.94 33.65
N ALA A 90 23.73 -25.38 34.75
CA ALA A 90 22.30 -25.08 34.93
C ALA A 90 21.83 -23.93 34.01
N GLU A 91 22.62 -22.85 33.96
CA GLU A 91 22.43 -21.72 33.05
C GLU A 91 22.49 -22.16 31.59
N ARG A 92 23.40 -23.09 31.25
CA ARG A 92 23.50 -23.62 29.88
C ARG A 92 22.20 -24.29 29.41
N THR A 93 21.54 -25.05 30.28
CA THR A 93 20.25 -25.70 29.94
C THR A 93 19.14 -24.67 29.72
N VAL A 94 19.03 -23.68 30.61
CA VAL A 94 18.03 -22.60 30.48
C VAL A 94 18.30 -21.77 29.22
N TRP A 95 19.56 -21.45 28.96
CA TRP A 95 20.00 -20.71 27.77
C TRP A 95 19.69 -21.47 26.48
N GLN A 96 19.98 -22.76 26.40
CA GLN A 96 19.65 -23.60 25.23
C GLN A 96 18.14 -23.65 24.98
N ASN A 97 17.34 -23.81 26.04
CA ASN A 97 15.88 -23.81 25.94
C ASN A 97 15.34 -22.44 25.50
N ALA A 98 15.86 -21.37 26.08
CA ALA A 98 15.48 -20.00 25.72
C ALA A 98 15.84 -19.67 24.26
N ILE A 99 17.00 -20.09 23.78
CA ILE A 99 17.39 -19.94 22.36
C ILE A 99 16.46 -20.72 21.45
N LYS A 100 16.19 -21.99 21.76
CA LYS A 100 15.29 -22.81 20.94
C LYS A 100 13.90 -22.18 20.87
N LYS A 101 13.39 -21.70 22.00
CA LYS A 101 12.09 -21.03 22.09
C LYS A 101 12.09 -19.70 21.31
N GLY A 102 13.08 -18.83 21.54
CA GLY A 102 13.21 -17.56 20.84
C GLY A 102 13.38 -17.71 19.33
N TRP A 103 14.06 -18.78 18.88
CA TRP A 103 14.16 -19.10 17.45
C TRP A 103 12.82 -19.52 16.85
N GLN A 104 12.02 -20.32 17.57
CA GLN A 104 10.68 -20.70 17.13
C GLN A 104 9.73 -19.51 17.10
N GLU A 105 9.72 -18.69 18.16
CA GLU A 105 8.92 -17.46 18.24
C GLU A 105 9.32 -16.45 17.17
N GLY A 106 10.63 -16.27 16.92
CA GLY A 106 11.14 -15.41 15.87
C GLY A 106 10.71 -15.88 14.47
N ARG A 107 10.72 -17.19 14.20
CA ARG A 107 10.17 -17.74 12.94
C ARG A 107 8.69 -17.44 12.79
N GLN A 108 7.88 -17.72 13.81
CA GLN A 108 6.45 -17.47 13.76
C GLN A 108 6.16 -15.98 13.54
N SER A 109 6.84 -15.10 14.27
CA SER A 109 6.70 -13.65 14.11
C SER A 109 7.08 -13.16 12.70
N ALA A 110 8.13 -13.73 12.12
CA ALA A 110 8.52 -13.42 10.74
C ALA A 110 7.48 -13.91 9.71
N ASP A 111 6.92 -15.10 9.91
CA ASP A 111 5.86 -15.64 9.06
C ASP A 111 4.58 -14.81 9.14
N ASP A 112 4.16 -14.41 10.35
CA ASP A 112 3.01 -13.53 10.59
C ASP A 112 3.21 -12.16 9.95
N THR A 113 4.42 -11.59 10.09
CA THR A 113 4.80 -10.31 9.47
C THR A 113 4.75 -10.42 7.95
N LEU A 114 5.28 -11.50 7.38
CA LEU A 114 5.23 -11.72 5.94
C LEU A 114 3.79 -11.86 5.43
N ALA A 115 2.93 -12.60 6.14
CA ALA A 115 1.52 -12.73 5.80
C ALA A 115 0.79 -11.38 5.86
N ALA A 116 1.04 -10.58 6.90
CA ALA A 116 0.51 -9.22 7.00
C ALA A 116 0.98 -8.32 5.85
N ASN A 117 2.26 -8.40 5.47
CA ASN A 117 2.82 -7.66 4.34
C ASN A 117 2.18 -8.05 3.00
N PHE A 118 1.93 -9.34 2.77
CA PHE A 118 1.20 -9.81 1.58
C PHE A 118 -0.24 -9.29 1.54
N ASN A 119 -0.95 -9.30 2.68
CA ASN A 119 -2.29 -8.75 2.79
C ASN A 119 -2.30 -7.25 2.49
N ARG A 120 -1.33 -6.51 3.03
CA ARG A 120 -1.17 -5.08 2.75
C ARG A 120 -0.88 -4.82 1.27
N LEU A 121 0.05 -5.57 0.66
CA LEU A 121 0.39 -5.46 -0.76
C LEU A 121 -0.85 -5.68 -1.64
N THR A 122 -1.57 -6.77 -1.40
CA THR A 122 -2.76 -7.14 -2.19
C THR A 122 -3.88 -6.13 -2.00
N ARG A 123 -4.13 -5.68 -0.75
CA ARG A 123 -5.14 -4.65 -0.45
C ARG A 123 -4.81 -3.32 -1.13
N ASP A 124 -3.57 -2.87 -1.03
CA ASP A 124 -3.17 -1.57 -1.59
C ASP A 124 -3.21 -1.60 -3.13
N TYR A 125 -2.72 -2.68 -3.74
CA TYR A 125 -2.78 -2.88 -5.20
C TYR A 125 -4.22 -2.95 -5.74
N THR A 126 -5.06 -3.81 -5.14
CA THR A 126 -6.48 -3.92 -5.54
C THR A 126 -7.25 -2.64 -5.26
N GLY A 127 -6.93 -1.92 -4.18
CA GLY A 127 -7.54 -0.64 -3.87
C GLY A 127 -7.20 0.47 -4.88
N MET A 128 -5.98 0.48 -5.41
CA MET A 128 -5.58 1.40 -6.49
C MET A 128 -6.24 1.04 -7.84
N MET A 129 -6.42 -0.25 -8.13
CA MET A 129 -7.21 -0.67 -9.30
C MET A 129 -8.68 -0.27 -9.15
N ARG A 130 -9.25 -0.44 -7.95
CA ARG A 130 -10.62 -0.02 -7.62
C ARG A 130 -10.80 1.49 -7.79
N TYR A 131 -9.83 2.31 -7.39
CA TYR A 131 -9.85 3.75 -7.67
C TYR A 131 -10.07 4.02 -9.17
N SER A 132 -9.29 3.36 -10.03
CA SER A 132 -9.39 3.53 -11.48
C SER A 132 -10.78 3.14 -12.01
N LEU A 133 -11.42 2.13 -11.41
CA LEU A 133 -12.78 1.73 -11.73
C LEU A 133 -13.81 2.80 -11.32
N LEU A 134 -13.69 3.31 -10.09
CA LEU A 134 -14.60 4.31 -9.54
C LEU A 134 -14.50 5.66 -10.28
N VAL A 135 -13.30 6.02 -10.76
CA VAL A 135 -13.11 7.21 -11.60
C VAL A 135 -13.89 7.06 -12.90
N LYS A 136 -13.81 5.88 -13.55
CA LYS A 136 -14.60 5.60 -14.78
C LYS A 136 -16.09 5.65 -14.52
N GLN A 137 -16.54 5.23 -13.33
CA GLN A 137 -17.93 5.31 -12.90
C GLN A 137 -18.35 6.70 -12.42
N LYS A 138 -17.44 7.69 -12.42
CA LYS A 138 -17.66 9.05 -11.89
C LYS A 138 -18.13 9.07 -10.43
N MET A 139 -17.76 8.05 -9.66
CA MET A 139 -18.05 7.94 -8.21
C MET A 139 -16.97 8.59 -7.35
N ILE A 140 -15.79 8.86 -7.91
CA ILE A 140 -14.69 9.54 -7.25
C ILE A 140 -14.07 10.57 -8.20
N THR A 141 -13.88 11.78 -7.70
CA THR A 141 -13.22 12.85 -8.43
C THR A 141 -11.71 12.67 -8.32
N PRO A 142 -10.95 12.71 -9.43
CA PRO A 142 -9.50 12.63 -9.39
C PRO A 142 -8.87 13.86 -8.73
N PRO A 143 -7.63 13.75 -8.21
CA PRO A 143 -6.96 14.89 -7.60
C PRO A 143 -6.64 15.96 -8.64
N VAL A 144 -6.71 17.22 -8.22
CA VAL A 144 -6.36 18.37 -9.07
C VAL A 144 -4.91 18.75 -8.79
N ILE A 145 -4.06 18.59 -9.80
CA ILE A 145 -2.64 18.93 -9.75
C ILE A 145 -2.42 20.22 -10.54
N ALA A 146 -1.78 21.20 -9.90
CA ALA A 146 -1.28 22.39 -10.58
C ALA A 146 0.21 22.18 -10.91
N GLU A 147 0.60 22.50 -12.14
CA GLU A 147 1.99 22.50 -12.57
C GLU A 147 2.42 23.94 -12.85
N GLN A 148 3.52 24.36 -12.24
CA GLN A 148 4.18 25.63 -12.50
C GLN A 148 5.55 25.34 -13.10
N GLN A 149 5.83 25.92 -14.27
CA GLN A 149 7.12 25.79 -14.93
C GLN A 149 7.84 27.14 -14.90
N GLN A 150 9.09 27.15 -14.46
CA GLN A 150 9.98 28.31 -14.48
C GLN A 150 11.20 27.97 -15.34
N SER A 151 11.47 28.79 -16.35
CA SER A 151 12.59 28.55 -17.27
C SER A 151 13.95 28.66 -16.56
N VAL A 152 14.05 29.54 -15.57
CA VAL A 152 15.24 29.75 -14.74
C VAL A 152 14.79 30.04 -13.30
N SER A 153 15.26 29.25 -12.34
CA SER A 153 15.10 29.48 -10.90
C SER A 153 16.44 29.20 -10.19
N GLY A 154 16.63 29.66 -8.96
CA GLY A 154 17.87 29.41 -8.22
C GLY A 154 18.34 30.55 -7.31
N SER A 155 19.50 30.35 -6.70
CA SER A 155 20.24 31.35 -5.90
C SER A 155 21.53 31.77 -6.61
N ARG A 156 22.42 32.49 -5.91
CA ARG A 156 23.74 32.86 -6.44
C ARG A 156 24.69 31.65 -6.57
N GLU A 157 24.41 30.58 -5.84
CA GLU A 157 25.21 29.35 -5.76
C GLU A 157 24.61 28.18 -6.55
N GLU A 158 23.32 28.23 -6.88
CA GLU A 158 22.60 27.16 -7.58
C GLU A 158 21.70 27.73 -8.68
N LEU A 159 21.88 27.26 -9.92
CA LEU A 159 21.08 27.62 -11.08
C LEU A 159 20.28 26.41 -11.53
N MET A 160 18.95 26.50 -11.46
CA MET A 160 18.01 25.52 -11.96
C MET A 160 17.43 26.00 -13.29
N LEU A 161 17.53 25.16 -14.33
CA LEU A 161 17.00 25.44 -15.65
C LEU A 161 15.80 24.52 -15.92
N GLY A 162 14.70 25.08 -16.38
CA GLY A 162 13.47 24.32 -16.66
C GLY A 162 12.86 23.67 -15.41
N ASP A 163 12.89 24.38 -14.29
CA ASP A 163 12.30 23.97 -13.03
C ASP A 163 10.77 23.79 -13.16
N LYS A 164 10.27 22.67 -12.64
CA LYS A 164 8.84 22.32 -12.69
C LYS A 164 8.39 21.91 -11.30
N VAL A 165 7.51 22.72 -10.72
CA VAL A 165 6.88 22.44 -9.44
C VAL A 165 5.47 21.93 -9.66
N ARG A 166 5.14 20.80 -9.03
CA ARG A 166 3.79 20.22 -9.07
C ARG A 166 3.19 20.22 -7.68
N ASP A 167 2.06 20.89 -7.55
CA ASP A 167 1.30 20.97 -6.31
C ASP A 167 0.00 20.20 -6.40
N LEU A 168 -0.31 19.44 -5.34
CA LEU A 168 -1.65 18.88 -5.17
C LEU A 168 -2.57 19.95 -4.58
N LYS A 169 -3.47 20.50 -5.41
CA LYS A 169 -4.42 21.55 -4.99
C LYS A 169 -5.67 20.96 -4.35
N GLN A 170 -6.14 19.81 -4.87
CA GLN A 170 -7.30 19.11 -4.33
C GLN A 170 -7.07 17.61 -4.32
N ARG A 171 -7.44 16.97 -3.20
CA ARG A 171 -7.34 15.51 -3.03
C ARG A 171 -8.44 14.79 -3.79
N ALA A 172 -8.21 13.50 -4.07
CA ALA A 172 -9.29 12.65 -4.57
C ALA A 172 -10.39 12.52 -3.51
N GLY A 173 -11.65 12.49 -3.94
CA GLY A 173 -12.79 12.43 -3.02
C GLY A 173 -14.04 11.86 -3.69
N PHE A 174 -14.83 11.11 -2.93
CA PHE A 174 -16.06 10.51 -3.44
C PHE A 174 -17.08 11.59 -3.81
N ASP A 175 -17.73 11.43 -4.97
CA ASP A 175 -18.87 12.25 -5.34
C ASP A 175 -20.15 11.57 -4.82
N LEU A 176 -20.88 12.25 -3.94
CA LEU A 176 -22.11 11.72 -3.35
C LEU A 176 -23.35 11.95 -4.24
N ASP A 177 -23.22 12.72 -5.33
CA ASP A 177 -24.30 12.95 -6.28
C ASP A 177 -24.40 11.79 -7.28
N LYS A 178 -25.28 10.85 -6.95
CA LYS A 178 -25.59 9.67 -7.77
C LYS A 178 -25.97 10.00 -9.21
N LYS A 179 -26.50 11.20 -9.50
CA LYS A 179 -26.92 11.56 -10.87
C LYS A 179 -25.76 11.64 -11.85
N LYS A 180 -24.54 11.84 -11.34
CA LYS A 180 -23.32 11.89 -12.16
C LYS A 180 -22.70 10.53 -12.39
N TRP A 181 -23.14 9.51 -11.64
CA TRP A 181 -22.53 8.19 -11.67
C TRP A 181 -22.93 7.42 -12.93
N GLU A 182 -21.95 6.73 -13.51
CA GLU A 182 -22.14 5.90 -14.69
C GLU A 182 -21.98 4.42 -14.31
N PRO A 183 -23.01 3.58 -14.46
CA PRO A 183 -22.88 2.16 -14.18
C PRO A 183 -21.99 1.51 -15.23
N LEU A 184 -21.10 0.62 -14.80
CA LEU A 184 -20.38 -0.25 -15.73
C LEU A 184 -21.32 -1.38 -16.15
N ILE A 185 -21.91 -1.25 -17.34
CA ILE A 185 -22.63 -2.34 -17.97
C ILE A 185 -21.58 -3.33 -18.49
N GLN A 186 -21.28 -4.35 -17.69
CA GLN A 186 -20.58 -5.52 -18.21
C GLN A 186 -21.61 -6.36 -18.96
N THR A 187 -21.72 -6.14 -20.28
CA THR A 187 -22.45 -7.07 -21.13
C THR A 187 -21.74 -8.41 -21.00
N ARG A 188 -22.30 -9.35 -20.24
CA ARG A 188 -21.85 -10.74 -20.26
C ARG A 188 -22.02 -11.20 -21.70
N ALA A 189 -20.91 -11.42 -22.40
CA ALA A 189 -20.94 -12.14 -23.66
C ALA A 189 -21.51 -13.52 -23.33
N THR A 190 -22.71 -13.79 -23.83
CA THR A 190 -23.35 -15.11 -23.78
C THR A 190 -22.39 -16.09 -24.45
N GLN A 191 -21.89 -17.06 -23.69
CA GLN A 191 -21.22 -18.23 -24.24
C GLN A 191 -22.24 -19.15 -24.90
#